data_AF-A0A9W8RA29-F1
#
_entry.id   AF-A0A9W8RA29-F1
#
_cell.length_a   1.000
_cell.length_b   1.000
_cell.length_c   1.000
_cell.angle_alpha   90.00
_cell.angle_beta   90.00
_cell.angle_gamma   90.00
#
_symmetry.space_group_name_H-M   'P 1'
#
loop_
_entity.id
_entity.type
_entity.pdbx_description
1 polymer ?
#
loop_
_entity_poly.entity_id
_entity_poly.type
_entity_poly.pdbx_seq_one_letter_code
_entity_poly.pdbx_strand_id
1 'polypeptide(L)'
;MAEENRPLLLHATVINTIYVKNGRGRRREKLTIDAQDMVSRYDDYVWMENMPLEKVTLCRMGAKKIEGTDDEAYEVEAEVEF
;
A
#
# COMPACT_ATOMS: atom_id res chain seq x y z
N MET A 1 19.32 8.35 -2.66
CA MET A 1 17.98 8.12 -3.22
C MET A 1 17.91 8.95 -4.49
N ALA A 2 17.42 8.40 -5.60
CA ALA A 2 17.21 9.22 -6.80
C ALA A 2 16.16 10.29 -6.49
N GLU A 3 16.26 11.46 -7.10
CA GLU A 3 15.23 12.49 -6.96
C GLU A 3 13.91 11.98 -7.54
N GLU A 4 12.87 12.01 -6.72
CA GLU A 4 11.51 11.64 -7.12
C GLU A 4 10.77 12.89 -7.58
N ASN A 5 10.86 13.17 -8.88
CA ASN A 5 10.25 14.34 -9.50
C ASN A 5 8.87 14.05 -10.13
N ARG A 6 8.33 12.84 -9.97
CA ARG A 6 6.99 12.51 -10.47
C ARG A 6 5.91 13.21 -9.62
N PRO A 7 4.79 13.64 -10.22
CA PRO A 7 3.69 14.21 -9.47
C PRO A 7 3.11 13.18 -8.49
N LEU A 8 2.63 13.66 -7.35
CA LEU A 8 1.92 12.83 -6.38
C LEU A 8 0.55 12.43 -6.97
N LEU A 9 0.36 11.13 -7.17
CA LEU A 9 -0.93 10.54 -7.53
C LEU A 9 -1.48 9.78 -6.33
N LEU A 10 -2.62 10.25 -5.81
CA LEU A 10 -3.32 9.57 -4.74
C LEU A 10 -3.84 8.22 -5.24
N HIS A 11 -3.51 7.16 -4.50
CA HIS A 11 -3.97 5.81 -4.77
C HIS A 11 -4.04 5.03 -3.46
N ALA A 12 -4.94 4.05 -3.39
CA ALA A 12 -4.96 3.05 -2.33
C ALA A 12 -4.29 1.77 -2.85
N THR A 13 -3.16 1.39 -2.26
CA THR A 13 -2.47 0.15 -2.66
C THR A 13 -3.23 -1.07 -2.13
N VAL A 14 -3.73 -1.92 -3.04
CA VAL A 14 -4.42 -3.18 -2.67
C VAL A 14 -3.46 -4.37 -2.65
N ILE A 15 -2.53 -4.45 -3.61
CA ILE A 15 -1.55 -5.54 -3.72
C ILE A 15 -0.17 -4.95 -4.02
N ASN A 16 0.86 -5.45 -3.35
CA ASN A 16 2.25 -5.10 -3.65
C ASN A 16 3.14 -6.36 -3.73
N THR A 17 3.54 -6.72 -4.95
CA THR A 17 4.28 -7.96 -5.22
C THR A 17 5.71 -7.94 -4.68
N ILE A 18 6.24 -6.79 -4.23
CA ILE A 18 7.59 -6.72 -3.64
C ILE A 18 7.69 -7.50 -2.33
N TYR A 19 6.57 -7.73 -1.65
CA TYR A 19 6.51 -8.48 -0.39
C TYR A 19 6.35 -9.98 -0.59
N VAL A 20 6.13 -10.44 -1.83
CA VAL A 20 6.03 -11.88 -2.12
C VAL A 20 7.40 -12.52 -1.95
N LYS A 21 7.52 -13.42 -0.98
CA LYS A 21 8.76 -14.15 -0.71
C LYS A 21 8.95 -15.25 -1.77
N ASN A 22 9.82 -15.02 -2.74
CA ASN A 22 10.26 -16.08 -3.65
C ASN A 22 11.16 -17.07 -2.90
N GLY A 23 10.87 -18.38 -3.03
CA GLY A 23 11.65 -19.45 -2.40
C GLY A 23 13.15 -19.39 -2.71
N ARG A 24 13.96 -19.91 -1.78
CA ARG A 24 15.43 -19.88 -1.81
C ARG A 24 16.00 -20.27 -3.19
N GLY A 25 16.77 -19.36 -3.81
CA GLY A 25 17.83 -19.76 -4.74
C GLY A 25 17.77 -19.27 -6.19
N ARG A 26 16.79 -18.46 -6.62
CA ARG A 26 16.84 -17.84 -7.96
C ARG A 26 16.80 -16.31 -7.85
N ARG A 27 17.54 -15.67 -8.75
CA ARG A 27 17.68 -14.22 -8.95
C ARG A 27 16.36 -13.52 -8.61
N ARG A 28 16.40 -12.49 -7.76
CA ARG A 28 15.25 -11.65 -7.35
C ARG A 28 14.67 -10.91 -8.56
N GLU A 29 14.10 -11.63 -9.51
CA GLU A 29 13.26 -11.03 -10.52
C GLU A 29 11.98 -10.58 -9.83
N LYS A 30 11.63 -9.32 -10.07
CA LYS A 30 10.44 -8.69 -9.51
C LYS A 30 9.23 -9.48 -10.02
N LEU A 31 8.45 -10.06 -9.11
CA LEU A 31 7.23 -10.76 -9.51
C LEU A 31 6.29 -9.73 -10.14
N THR A 32 5.94 -9.95 -11.40
CA THR A 32 4.94 -9.18 -12.12
C THR A 32 3.76 -10.09 -12.39
N ILE A 33 2.56 -9.52 -12.34
CA ILE A 33 1.32 -10.20 -12.67
C ILE A 33 0.58 -9.38 -13.70
N ASP A 34 -0.07 -10.04 -14.64
CA ASP A 34 -1.11 -9.41 -15.43
C ASP A 34 -2.36 -9.27 -14.55
N ALA A 35 -2.83 -8.03 -14.38
CA ALA A 35 -3.95 -7.70 -13.52
C ALA A 35 -5.12 -7.09 -14.33
N GLN A 36 -5.09 -7.09 -15.66
CA GLN A 36 -6.13 -6.45 -16.48
C GLN A 36 -7.51 -7.01 -16.17
N ASP A 37 -7.66 -8.34 -16.18
CA ASP A 37 -8.94 -9.00 -15.86
C ASP A 37 -9.40 -8.71 -14.42
N MET A 38 -8.46 -8.63 -13.48
CA MET A 38 -8.78 -8.32 -12.07
C MET A 38 -9.30 -6.90 -11.94
N VAL A 39 -8.66 -5.93 -12.60
CA VAL A 39 -9.10 -4.52 -12.59
C VAL A 39 -10.47 -4.40 -13.25
N SER A 40 -10.66 -4.99 -14.44
CA SER A 40 -11.94 -4.96 -15.16
C SER A 40 -13.11 -5.54 -14.37
N ARG A 41 -12.86 -6.53 -13.49
CA ARG A 41 -13.91 -7.12 -12.64
C ARG A 41 -14.49 -6.13 -11.63
N TYR A 42 -13.75 -5.09 -11.25
CA TYR A 42 -14.15 -4.12 -10.22
C TYR A 42 -14.36 -2.71 -10.78
N ASP A 43 -14.51 -2.57 -12.11
CA ASP A 43 -14.63 -1.26 -12.77
C ASP A 43 -15.82 -0.43 -12.24
N ASP A 44 -16.93 -1.11 -11.93
CA ASP A 44 -18.14 -0.49 -11.38
C ASP A 44 -18.22 -0.57 -9.83
N TYR A 45 -17.16 -1.01 -9.16
CA TYR A 45 -17.18 -1.21 -7.71
C TYR A 45 -16.74 0.05 -6.96
N VAL A 46 -17.67 0.62 -6.20
CA VAL A 46 -17.41 1.76 -5.32
C VAL A 46 -16.88 1.25 -3.98
N TRP A 47 -15.57 1.36 -3.76
CA TRP A 47 -14.92 0.96 -2.51
C TRP A 47 -15.17 1.95 -1.37
N MET A 48 -15.26 3.24 -1.71
CA MET A 48 -15.43 4.34 -0.76
C MET A 48 -16.02 5.54 -1.50
N GLU A 49 -17.09 6.11 -0.96
CA GLU A 49 -17.76 7.29 -1.51
C GLU A 49 -18.20 8.19 -0.36
N ASN A 50 -18.12 9.51 -0.55
CA ASN A 50 -18.58 10.51 0.41
C ASN A 50 -17.99 10.35 1.82
N MET A 51 -16.77 9.81 1.93
CA MET A 51 -16.08 9.67 3.21
C MET A 51 -15.34 10.97 3.53
N PRO A 52 -15.71 11.69 4.61
CA PRO A 52 -15.00 12.91 5.00
C PRO A 52 -13.58 12.58 5.44
N LEU A 53 -12.63 13.45 5.07
CA LEU A 53 -11.26 13.38 5.58
C LEU A 53 -11.21 14.04 6.95
N GLU A 54 -11.11 13.23 8.00
CA GLU A 54 -11.09 13.72 9.38
C GLU A 54 -9.66 13.92 9.90
N LYS A 55 -8.69 13.18 9.35
CA LYS A 55 -7.32 13.13 9.86
C LYS A 55 -6.30 12.78 8.80
N VAL A 56 -5.11 13.39 8.90
CA VAL A 56 -3.92 13.00 8.13
C VAL A 56 -2.78 12.66 9.11
N THR A 57 -2.10 11.55 8.86
CA THR A 57 -0.96 11.08 9.66
C THR A 57 0.32 11.04 8.84
N LEU A 58 1.43 11.40 9.47
CA LEU A 58 2.78 11.11 8.97
C LEU A 58 3.23 9.79 9.58
N CYS A 59 3.50 8.80 8.73
CA CYS A 59 3.82 7.45 9.16
C CYS A 59 5.28 7.08 8.85
N ARG A 60 5.97 6.46 9.82
CA ARG A 60 7.29 5.86 9.58
C ARG A 60 7.14 4.63 8.69
N MET A 61 7.85 4.60 7.57
CA MET A 61 7.84 3.47 6.65
C MET A 61 8.34 2.17 7.32
N GLY A 62 7.73 1.05 6.92
CA GLY A 62 8.02 -0.28 7.46
C GLY A 62 7.11 -0.62 8.62
N ALA A 63 5.90 -1.09 8.29
CA ALA A 63 4.89 -1.52 9.24
C ALA A 63 5.48 -2.49 10.29
N LYS A 64 4.98 -2.37 11.52
CA LYS A 64 5.39 -3.15 12.68
C LYS A 64 4.28 -4.13 13.03
N LYS A 65 4.68 -5.32 13.46
CA LYS A 65 3.73 -6.29 14.04
C LYS A 65 3.03 -5.67 15.24
N ILE A 66 1.72 -5.85 15.28
CA ILE A 66 0.90 -5.49 16.44
C ILE A 66 0.90 -6.68 17.40
N GLU A 67 1.32 -6.46 18.65
CA GLU A 67 1.39 -7.52 19.66
C GLU A 67 0.04 -8.21 19.86
N GLY A 68 0.05 -9.54 19.89
CA GLY A 68 -1.16 -10.34 20.07
C GLY A 68 -2.02 -10.51 18.81
N THR A 69 -1.56 -10.04 17.65
CA THR A 69 -2.25 -10.22 16.35
C THR A 69 -1.29 -10.72 15.26
N ASP A 70 -1.84 -11.16 14.14
CA ASP A 70 -1.07 -11.42 12.91
C ASP A 70 -0.94 -10.18 12.01
N ASP A 71 -1.47 -9.03 12.45
CA ASP A 71 -1.52 -7.80 11.68
C ASP A 71 -0.27 -6.93 11.86
N GLU A 72 -0.05 -6.04 10.90
CA GLU A 72 1.01 -5.04 10.91
C GLU A 72 0.42 -3.63 10.72
N ALA A 73 0.91 -2.65 11.48
CA ALA A 73 0.52 -1.24 11.35
C ALA A 73 1.74 -0.34 11.19
N TYR A 74 1.55 0.78 10.49
CA TYR A 74 2.55 1.83 10.44
C TYR A 74 2.59 2.60 11.76
N GLU A 75 3.79 2.97 12.20
CA GLU A 75 4.00 3.82 13.37
C GLU A 75 3.74 5.27 12.99
N VAL A 76 2.90 5.97 13.78
CA VAL A 76 2.54 7.37 13.55
C VAL A 76 3.57 8.29 14.21
N GLU A 77 4.16 9.19 13.42
CA GLU A 77 5.15 10.18 13.86
C GLU A 77 4.51 11.54 14.15
N ALA A 78 3.44 11.89 13.44
CA ALA A 78 2.68 13.11 13.63
C ALA A 78 1.27 12.95 13.05
N GLU A 79 0.33 13.77 13.52
CA GLU A 79 -1.04 13.80 13.00
C GLU A 79 -1.64 15.21 13.04
N VAL A 80 -2.62 15.44 12.17
CA VAL A 80 -3.43 16.67 12.11
C VAL A 80 -4.89 16.30 11.84
N GLU A 81 -5.81 16.96 12.55
CA GLU A 81 -7.26 16.80 12.44
C GLU A 81 -7.89 18.03 11.77
N PHE A 82 -9.08 17.89 11.17
CA PHE A 82 -9.78 18.94 10.41
C PHE A 82 -11.13 19.31 11.02
#